data_AF-A0AAX4ETY8-F1
#
_entry.id   AF-A0AAX4ETY8-F1
#
_cell.length_a   1.000
_cell.length_b   1.000
_cell.length_c   1.000
_cell.angle_alpha   90.00
_cell.angle_beta   90.00
_cell.angle_gamma   90.00
#
_symmetry.space_group_name_H-M   'P 1'
#
loop_
_entity.id
_entity.type
_entity.pdbx_description
1 polymer ?
#
loop_
_entity_poly.entity_id
_entity_poly.type
_entity_poly.pdbx_seq_one_letter_code
_entity_poly.pdbx_strand_id
1 'polypeptide(L)'
;MRQGIINFRLSIAVFIRVAIELAIFFIIFFLSTSDDPDKRVHFILFCVFFPMIAVFSVTVELMLEEIGRLTGINSSLPLAQTSLPVNNRPARLWARLAIASVMISIPVMIITSVIYHAAAMRYKEIPLLALGGLFWGVFLSILLIYKTFMPKVTQWYQQQLFAGKRNGNNENKAFSDEHLVVNYFIPWIVIAMLTVGFVSWIYYHQQTNLDVETFAFGCGGTAWIISIWITHIAKKQAVIDTKIGVLHFDDDDELDEWSMYFILHAFSAAVVASIFIIVKYSPFNITNIFSVIAIETVVAAIAAIIGVIIGMLRGRTEVLSKK
;
A
#
# COMPACT_ATOMS: atom_id res chain seq x y z
N MET A 1 -30.09 -10.43 5.32
CA MET A 1 -29.55 -11.34 4.28
C MET A 1 -28.91 -10.60 3.09
N ARG A 2 -29.56 -9.60 2.46
CA ARG A 2 -29.03 -8.90 1.27
C ARG A 2 -27.68 -8.20 1.50
N GLN A 3 -27.50 -7.50 2.63
CA GLN A 3 -26.22 -6.84 3.00
C GLN A 3 -25.07 -7.85 3.17
N GLY A 4 -25.35 -9.01 3.77
CA GLY A 4 -24.35 -10.06 4.00
C GLY A 4 -23.83 -10.69 2.71
N ILE A 5 -24.71 -10.89 1.72
CA ILE A 5 -24.33 -11.42 0.40
C ILE A 5 -23.48 -10.41 -0.38
N ILE A 6 -23.80 -9.12 -0.29
CA ILE A 6 -23.00 -8.08 -0.97
C ILE A 6 -21.63 -7.94 -0.31
N ASN A 7 -21.57 -7.91 1.03
CA ASN A 7 -20.31 -7.84 1.76
C ASN A 7 -19.42 -9.07 1.46
N PHE A 8 -20.02 -10.27 1.33
CA PHE A 8 -19.30 -11.48 0.95
C PHE A 8 -18.74 -11.43 -0.47
N ARG A 9 -19.50 -10.90 -1.45
CA ARG A 9 -19.00 -10.72 -2.83
C ARG A 9 -17.85 -9.73 -2.91
N LEU A 10 -17.89 -8.66 -2.10
CA LEU A 10 -16.82 -7.67 -1.96
C LEU A 10 -15.54 -8.31 -1.41
N SER A 11 -15.68 -9.09 -0.33
CA SER A 11 -14.58 -9.86 0.26
C SER A 11 -13.93 -10.76 -0.79
N ILE A 12 -14.71 -11.42 -1.66
CA ILE A 12 -14.20 -12.29 -2.72
C ILE A 12 -13.46 -11.49 -3.79
N ALA A 13 -14.01 -10.37 -4.26
CA ALA A 13 -13.37 -9.57 -5.30
C ALA A 13 -12.02 -9.01 -4.85
N VAL A 14 -11.95 -8.47 -3.63
CA VAL A 14 -10.68 -8.01 -3.03
C VAL A 14 -9.74 -9.18 -2.76
N PHE A 15 -10.25 -10.32 -2.29
CA PHE A 15 -9.45 -11.52 -2.10
C PHE A 15 -8.82 -12.01 -3.41
N ILE A 16 -9.56 -12.03 -4.51
CA ILE A 16 -9.04 -12.42 -5.83
C ILE A 16 -7.96 -11.45 -6.29
N ARG A 17 -8.21 -10.14 -6.18
CA ARG A 17 -7.26 -9.11 -6.60
C ARG A 17 -5.95 -9.19 -5.81
N VAL A 18 -6.06 -9.32 -4.50
CA VAL A 18 -4.91 -9.46 -3.61
C VAL A 18 -4.21 -10.80 -3.82
N ALA A 19 -4.95 -11.89 -4.09
CA ALA A 19 -4.35 -13.16 -4.46
C ALA A 19 -3.56 -13.08 -5.78
N ILE A 20 -3.99 -12.27 -6.75
CA ILE A 20 -3.24 -12.03 -8.00
C ILE A 20 -1.96 -11.23 -7.71
N GLU A 21 -2.04 -10.13 -6.97
CA GLU A 21 -0.87 -9.35 -6.57
C GLU A 21 0.13 -10.22 -5.78
N LEU A 22 -0.39 -11.04 -4.85
CA LEU A 22 0.39 -11.99 -4.07
C LEU A 22 0.99 -13.12 -4.91
N ALA A 23 0.29 -13.61 -5.93
CA ALA A 23 0.82 -14.61 -6.85
C ALA A 23 1.97 -14.03 -7.68
N ILE A 24 1.85 -12.78 -8.16
CA ILE A 24 2.93 -12.10 -8.89
C ILE A 24 4.16 -11.95 -8.01
N PHE A 25 4.00 -11.46 -6.79
CA PHE A 25 5.10 -11.32 -5.86
C PHE A 25 5.69 -12.66 -5.42
N PHE A 26 4.87 -13.68 -5.19
CA PHE A 26 5.32 -15.04 -4.89
C PHE A 26 6.16 -15.62 -6.02
N ILE A 27 5.71 -15.44 -7.27
CA ILE A 27 6.43 -15.85 -8.48
C ILE A 27 7.78 -15.13 -8.55
N ILE A 28 7.80 -13.81 -8.39
CA ILE A 28 9.05 -13.02 -8.40
C ILE A 28 9.98 -13.49 -7.28
N PHE A 29 9.46 -13.67 -6.07
CA PHE A 29 10.24 -14.02 -4.88
C PHE A 29 10.82 -15.42 -4.95
N PHE A 30 10.04 -16.43 -5.34
CA PHE A 30 10.52 -17.83 -5.36
C PHE A 30 11.25 -18.21 -6.66
N LEU A 31 10.97 -17.56 -7.80
CA LEU A 31 11.76 -17.77 -9.02
C LEU A 31 13.11 -17.07 -8.96
N SER A 32 13.22 -15.92 -8.28
CA SER A 32 14.51 -15.21 -8.15
C SER A 32 15.48 -15.87 -7.17
N THR A 33 15.01 -16.69 -6.23
CA THR A 33 15.83 -17.35 -5.19
C THR A 33 16.02 -18.86 -5.43
N SER A 34 15.87 -19.36 -6.66
CA SER A 34 15.84 -20.82 -6.92
C SER A 34 17.15 -21.54 -6.61
N ASP A 35 18.28 -20.84 -6.58
CA ASP A 35 19.63 -21.43 -6.46
C ASP A 35 20.31 -21.16 -5.11
N ASP A 36 19.62 -20.49 -4.18
CA ASP A 36 20.18 -20.10 -2.88
C ASP A 36 20.16 -21.26 -1.85
N PRO A 37 21.26 -21.55 -1.12
CA PRO A 37 21.24 -22.47 0.03
C PRO A 37 20.40 -21.98 1.24
N ASP A 38 20.16 -20.67 1.38
CA ASP A 38 19.45 -20.04 2.52
C ASP A 38 17.95 -19.78 2.28
N LYS A 39 17.29 -20.66 1.51
CA LYS A 39 15.82 -20.61 1.25
C LYS A 39 14.95 -20.53 2.50
N ARG A 40 15.49 -20.94 3.66
CA ARG A 40 14.83 -20.84 4.98
C ARG A 40 14.56 -19.40 5.41
N VAL A 41 15.57 -18.54 5.32
CA VAL A 41 15.47 -17.14 5.73
C VAL A 41 14.53 -16.38 4.79
N HIS A 42 14.65 -16.66 3.49
CA HIS A 42 13.77 -16.14 2.44
C HIS A 42 12.31 -16.55 2.68
N PHE A 43 12.05 -17.81 2.99
CA PHE A 43 10.72 -18.29 3.31
C PHE A 43 10.12 -17.60 4.54
N ILE A 44 10.90 -17.42 5.61
CA ILE A 44 10.43 -16.74 6.83
C ILE A 44 10.12 -15.27 6.55
N LEU A 45 11.00 -14.56 5.83
CA LEU A 45 10.79 -13.18 5.43
C LEU A 45 9.54 -13.03 4.55
N PHE A 46 9.34 -13.93 3.58
CA PHE A 46 8.13 -13.98 2.77
C PHE A 46 6.87 -14.12 3.64
N CYS A 47 6.87 -15.08 4.57
CA CYS A 47 5.72 -15.37 5.42
C CYS A 47 5.43 -14.31 6.49
N VAL A 48 6.37 -13.39 6.78
CA VAL A 48 6.16 -12.25 7.67
C VAL A 48 5.64 -11.06 6.92
N PHE A 49 6.32 -10.75 5.83
CA PHE A 49 6.26 -9.44 5.24
C PHE A 49 5.13 -9.34 4.20
N PHE A 50 4.92 -10.40 3.42
CA PHE A 50 3.84 -10.43 2.44
C PHE A 50 2.46 -10.42 3.07
N PRO A 51 2.18 -11.19 4.15
CA PRO A 51 0.94 -11.04 4.87
C PRO A 51 0.75 -9.61 5.39
N MET A 52 1.79 -8.94 5.89
CA MET A 52 1.63 -7.58 6.39
C MET A 52 1.19 -6.59 5.30
N ILE A 53 1.84 -6.61 4.12
CA ILE A 53 1.45 -5.76 2.98
C ILE A 53 0.08 -6.14 2.45
N ALA A 54 -0.16 -7.43 2.22
CA ALA A 54 -1.42 -7.93 1.71
C ALA A 54 -2.57 -7.51 2.62
N VAL A 55 -2.38 -7.66 3.92
CA VAL A 55 -3.40 -7.32 4.92
C VAL A 55 -3.64 -5.82 4.94
N PHE A 56 -2.60 -4.99 4.90
CA PHE A 56 -2.79 -3.54 4.83
C PHE A 56 -3.50 -3.13 3.54
N SER A 57 -3.06 -3.64 2.38
CA SER A 57 -3.66 -3.34 1.06
C SER A 57 -5.13 -3.78 1.00
N VAL A 58 -5.44 -5.02 1.41
CA VAL A 58 -6.82 -5.55 1.53
C VAL A 58 -7.68 -4.66 2.42
N THR A 59 -7.12 -4.24 3.55
CA THR A 59 -7.81 -3.39 4.52
C THR A 59 -8.20 -2.07 3.91
N VAL A 60 -7.24 -1.39 3.26
CA VAL A 60 -7.47 -0.13 2.55
C VAL A 60 -8.53 -0.36 1.47
N GLU A 61 -8.35 -1.33 0.59
CA GLU A 61 -9.25 -1.53 -0.56
C GLU A 61 -10.70 -1.86 -0.15
N LEU A 62 -10.90 -2.77 0.80
CA LEU A 62 -12.24 -3.12 1.30
C LEU A 62 -12.92 -1.91 1.93
N MET A 63 -12.18 -1.14 2.72
CA MET A 63 -12.69 0.08 3.33
C MET A 63 -13.14 1.08 2.26
N LEU A 64 -12.29 1.35 1.28
CA LEU A 64 -12.59 2.29 0.21
C LEU A 64 -13.78 1.84 -0.64
N GLU A 65 -13.89 0.55 -0.96
CA GLU A 65 -14.98 0.06 -1.79
C GLU A 65 -16.35 0.18 -1.09
N GLU A 66 -16.41 -0.12 0.20
CA GLU A 66 -17.62 0.06 1.00
C GLU A 66 -17.99 1.54 1.18
N ILE A 67 -17.00 2.41 1.44
CA ILE A 67 -17.26 3.86 1.56
C ILE A 67 -17.72 4.41 0.21
N GLY A 68 -17.12 3.96 -0.90
CA GLY A 68 -17.55 4.28 -2.26
C GLY A 68 -19.01 3.88 -2.50
N ARG A 69 -19.44 2.73 -1.99
CA ARG A 69 -20.84 2.31 -2.04
C ARG A 69 -21.76 3.21 -1.22
N LEU A 70 -21.35 3.56 0.00
CA LEU A 70 -22.11 4.43 0.91
C LEU A 70 -22.26 5.85 0.36
N THR A 71 -21.27 6.33 -0.39
CA THR A 71 -21.29 7.64 -1.05
C THR A 71 -21.96 7.62 -2.42
N GLY A 72 -22.11 6.45 -3.06
CA GLY A 72 -22.68 6.28 -4.41
C GLY A 72 -24.14 5.80 -4.47
N ILE A 73 -24.68 5.17 -3.43
CA ILE A 73 -26.08 4.67 -3.40
C ILE A 73 -26.85 5.41 -2.30
N ASN A 74 -27.77 6.28 -2.72
CA ASN A 74 -28.87 6.88 -1.96
C ASN A 74 -28.59 7.32 -0.51
N SER A 75 -28.82 8.60 -0.27
CA SER A 75 -28.92 9.28 1.03
C SER A 75 -30.04 8.76 1.94
N SER A 76 -30.11 7.45 2.16
CA SER A 76 -31.21 6.77 2.87
C SER A 76 -30.70 5.67 3.80
N LEU A 77 -29.51 5.82 4.40
CA LEU A 77 -29.15 5.04 5.58
C LEU A 77 -29.67 5.73 6.84
N PRO A 78 -30.18 4.97 7.84
CA PRO A 78 -30.87 5.55 8.97
C PRO A 78 -29.95 6.45 9.77
N LEU A 79 -30.53 7.59 10.14
CA LEU A 79 -29.99 8.69 10.93
C LEU A 79 -29.58 8.22 12.34
N ALA A 80 -28.50 7.45 12.46
CA ALA A 80 -28.02 7.01 13.76
C ALA A 80 -26.88 7.93 14.26
N GLN A 81 -27.27 8.80 15.19
CA GLN A 81 -26.41 9.54 16.14
C GLN A 81 -25.73 10.80 15.62
N THR A 82 -26.55 11.84 15.45
CA THR A 82 -26.21 13.27 15.41
C THR A 82 -25.58 13.82 16.72
N SER A 83 -25.21 12.97 17.70
CA SER A 83 -24.79 13.41 19.04
C SER A 83 -23.43 12.87 19.53
N LEU A 84 -22.66 12.16 18.69
CA LEU A 84 -21.31 11.74 19.09
C LEU A 84 -20.30 12.88 18.86
N PRO A 85 -19.46 13.22 19.85
CA PRO A 85 -18.41 14.21 19.66
C PRO A 85 -17.49 13.76 18.53
N VAL A 86 -17.23 14.66 17.57
CA VAL A 86 -16.36 14.39 16.43
C VAL A 86 -14.95 14.15 16.98
N ASN A 87 -14.53 12.89 17.07
CA ASN A 87 -13.15 12.58 17.43
C ASN A 87 -12.31 12.74 16.15
N ASN A 88 -11.83 13.96 15.95
CA ASN A 88 -11.24 14.52 14.73
C ASN A 88 -9.96 13.84 14.21
N ARG A 89 -9.55 12.65 14.65
CA ARG A 89 -8.21 12.13 14.28
C ARG A 89 -8.25 10.85 13.45
N PRO A 90 -8.39 10.95 12.11
CA PRO A 90 -8.20 9.81 11.20
C PRO A 90 -6.83 9.17 11.33
N ALA A 91 -5.83 9.94 11.78
CA ALA A 91 -4.49 9.48 12.13
C ALA A 91 -4.46 8.22 13.01
N ARG A 92 -5.41 8.10 13.96
CA ARG A 92 -5.48 6.93 14.84
C ARG A 92 -6.02 5.70 14.13
N LEU A 93 -6.84 5.87 13.09
CA LEU A 93 -7.48 4.76 12.39
C LEU A 93 -6.44 4.00 11.56
N TRP A 94 -5.72 4.70 10.68
CA TRP A 94 -4.70 4.10 9.83
C TRP A 94 -3.52 3.55 10.62
N ALA A 95 -3.08 4.24 11.68
CA ALA A 95 -2.09 3.70 12.60
C ALA A 95 -2.58 2.42 13.31
N ARG A 96 -3.85 2.36 13.74
CA ARG A 96 -4.43 1.15 14.32
C ARG A 96 -4.57 0.02 13.31
N LEU A 97 -4.84 0.32 12.04
CA LEU A 97 -4.89 -0.68 10.96
C LEU A 97 -3.50 -1.25 10.69
N ALA A 98 -2.47 -0.40 10.65
CA ALA A 98 -1.08 -0.84 10.52
C ALA A 98 -0.64 -1.70 11.72
N ILE A 99 -1.01 -1.33 12.95
CA ILE A 99 -0.72 -2.15 14.13
C ILE A 99 -1.47 -3.49 14.05
N ALA A 100 -2.73 -3.48 13.61
CA ALA A 100 -3.53 -4.69 13.47
C ALA A 100 -3.00 -5.62 12.39
N SER A 101 -2.52 -5.09 11.26
CA SER A 101 -1.91 -5.89 10.20
C SER A 101 -0.63 -6.57 10.68
N VAL A 102 0.22 -5.86 11.42
CA VAL A 102 1.41 -6.43 12.09
C VAL A 102 1.00 -7.51 13.08
N MET A 103 0.01 -7.24 13.93
CA MET A 103 -0.48 -8.20 14.93
C MET A 103 -1.07 -9.48 14.34
N ILE A 104 -1.66 -9.46 13.15
CA ILE A 104 -2.14 -10.67 12.45
C ILE A 104 -0.99 -11.39 11.75
N SER A 105 -0.03 -10.65 11.22
CA SER A 105 1.12 -11.21 10.52
C SER A 105 2.02 -12.03 11.45
N ILE A 106 2.12 -11.66 12.74
CA ILE A 106 2.92 -12.37 13.73
C ILE A 106 2.41 -13.81 13.98
N PRO A 107 1.12 -14.07 14.32
CA PRO A 107 0.60 -15.42 14.44
C PRO A 107 0.73 -16.25 13.16
N VAL A 108 0.50 -15.64 11.99
CA VAL A 108 0.66 -16.31 10.70
C VAL A 108 2.11 -16.76 10.54
N MET A 109 3.08 -15.88 10.78
CA MET A 109 4.51 -16.23 10.80
C MET A 109 4.80 -17.38 11.77
N ILE A 110 4.33 -17.30 13.02
CA ILE A 110 4.62 -18.31 14.04
C ILE A 110 4.09 -19.67 13.61
N ILE A 111 2.83 -19.74 13.17
CA ILE A 111 2.20 -20.98 12.72
C ILE A 111 2.95 -21.55 11.51
N THR A 112 3.19 -20.71 10.51
CA THR A 112 3.88 -21.12 9.28
C THR A 112 5.31 -21.57 9.55
N SER A 113 6.03 -20.93 10.49
CA SER A 113 7.36 -21.33 10.94
C SER A 113 7.35 -22.65 11.72
N VAL A 114 6.39 -22.85 12.62
CA VAL A 114 6.27 -24.10 13.38
C VAL A 114 5.99 -25.28 12.45
N ILE A 115 5.08 -25.13 11.47
CA ILE A 115 4.78 -26.19 10.51
C ILE A 115 6.02 -26.49 9.65
N TYR A 116 6.75 -25.45 9.22
CA TYR A 116 8.00 -25.61 8.49
C TYR A 116 9.03 -26.45 9.24
N HIS A 117 9.23 -26.18 10.54
CA HIS A 117 10.19 -26.91 11.37
C HIS A 117 9.72 -28.32 11.75
N ALA A 118 8.42 -28.51 11.98
CA ALA A 118 7.87 -29.80 12.40
C ALA A 118 7.79 -30.83 11.27
N ALA A 119 7.56 -30.39 10.02
CA ALA A 119 7.31 -31.31 8.90
C ALA A 119 8.58 -31.78 8.17
N ALA A 120 9.78 -31.34 8.58
CA ALA A 120 11.07 -31.67 7.91
C ALA A 120 10.97 -31.61 6.37
N MET A 121 10.25 -30.59 5.87
CA MET A 121 9.73 -30.60 4.51
C MET A 121 10.85 -30.62 3.47
N ARG A 122 10.63 -31.40 2.41
CA ARG A 122 11.49 -31.34 1.22
C ARG A 122 11.34 -29.95 0.57
N TYR A 123 12.42 -29.44 -0.01
CA TYR A 123 12.46 -28.12 -0.65
C TYR A 123 11.34 -27.83 -1.67
N LYS A 124 10.71 -28.88 -2.24
CA LYS A 124 9.60 -28.76 -3.18
C LYS A 124 8.26 -28.37 -2.55
N GLU A 125 8.08 -28.56 -1.24
CA GLU A 125 6.81 -28.32 -0.54
C GLU A 125 6.74 -26.93 0.13
N ILE A 126 7.89 -26.26 0.28
CA ILE A 126 8.04 -24.90 0.82
C ILE A 126 7.14 -23.87 0.11
N PRO A 127 7.05 -23.84 -1.23
CA PRO A 127 6.23 -22.86 -1.93
C PRO A 127 4.73 -23.07 -1.67
N LEU A 128 4.28 -24.33 -1.55
CA LEU A 128 2.89 -24.66 -1.28
C LEU A 128 2.46 -24.20 0.13
N LEU A 129 3.37 -24.35 1.09
CA LEU A 129 3.13 -23.94 2.47
C LEU A 129 3.17 -22.41 2.64
N ALA A 130 4.03 -21.72 1.89
CA ALA A 130 4.02 -20.26 1.79
C ALA A 130 2.69 -19.74 1.23
N LEU A 131 2.17 -20.35 0.16
CA LEU A 131 0.85 -20.03 -0.37
C LEU A 131 -0.26 -20.28 0.66
N GLY A 132 -0.23 -21.42 1.35
CA GLY A 132 -1.21 -21.75 2.39
C GLY A 132 -1.20 -20.76 3.57
N GLY A 133 -0.02 -20.39 4.08
CA GLY A 133 0.12 -19.39 5.14
C GLY A 133 -0.36 -18.01 4.72
N LEU A 134 -0.08 -17.62 3.49
CA LEU A 134 -0.53 -16.37 2.88
C LEU A 134 -2.05 -16.33 2.71
N PHE A 135 -2.67 -17.40 2.21
CA PHE A 135 -4.13 -17.51 2.14
C PHE A 135 -4.79 -17.41 3.51
N TRP A 136 -4.21 -18.08 4.52
CA TRP A 136 -4.71 -18.03 5.89
C TRP A 136 -4.59 -16.63 6.51
N GLY A 137 -3.45 -15.97 6.31
CA GLY A 137 -3.23 -14.60 6.79
C GLY A 137 -4.17 -13.59 6.16
N VAL A 138 -4.40 -13.67 4.85
CA VAL A 138 -5.38 -12.82 4.15
C VAL A 138 -6.79 -13.09 4.69
N PHE A 139 -7.19 -14.36 4.84
CA PHE A 139 -8.51 -14.73 5.32
C PHE A 139 -8.80 -14.20 6.74
N LEU A 140 -7.90 -14.43 7.70
CA LEU A 140 -8.03 -13.94 9.08
C LEU A 140 -8.14 -12.42 9.14
N SER A 141 -7.43 -11.75 8.24
CA SER A 141 -7.43 -10.29 8.18
C SER A 141 -8.74 -9.74 7.68
N ILE A 142 -9.28 -10.31 6.60
CA ILE A 142 -10.63 -9.96 6.12
C ILE A 142 -11.64 -10.07 7.27
N LEU A 143 -11.59 -11.16 8.04
CA LEU A 143 -12.49 -11.34 9.19
C LEU A 143 -12.30 -10.25 10.26
N LEU A 144 -11.06 -9.92 10.64
CA LEU A 144 -10.79 -8.87 11.63
C LEU A 144 -11.27 -7.50 11.12
N ILE A 145 -11.01 -7.17 9.86
CA ILE A 145 -11.41 -5.92 9.23
C ILE A 145 -12.92 -5.76 9.27
N TYR A 146 -13.66 -6.75 8.78
CA TYR A 146 -15.12 -6.71 8.76
C TYR A 146 -15.74 -6.60 10.15
N LYS A 147 -15.19 -7.33 11.13
CA LYS A 147 -15.76 -7.38 12.48
C LYS A 147 -15.41 -6.16 13.32
N THR A 148 -14.20 -5.63 13.20
CA THR A 148 -13.64 -4.70 14.19
C THR A 148 -13.41 -3.30 13.64
N PHE A 149 -12.97 -3.17 12.38
CA PHE A 149 -12.54 -1.90 11.81
C PHE A 149 -13.61 -1.26 10.93
N MET A 150 -14.25 -2.06 10.08
CA MET A 150 -15.27 -1.61 9.14
C MET A 150 -16.36 -0.74 9.78
N PRO A 151 -16.96 -1.14 10.92
CA PRO A 151 -18.01 -0.34 11.53
C PRO A 151 -17.51 1.05 11.98
N LYS A 152 -16.29 1.12 12.51
CA LYS A 152 -15.68 2.37 13.01
C LYS A 152 -15.30 3.31 11.88
N VAL A 153 -14.74 2.76 10.81
CA VAL A 153 -14.38 3.48 9.58
C VAL A 153 -15.62 4.11 8.97
N THR A 154 -16.66 3.29 8.77
CA THR A 154 -17.94 3.74 8.20
C THR A 154 -18.57 4.85 9.05
N GLN A 155 -18.57 4.69 10.38
CA GLN A 155 -19.06 5.72 11.29
C GLN A 155 -18.26 7.03 11.17
N TRP A 156 -16.93 6.94 11.11
CA TRP A 156 -16.07 8.13 10.98
C TRP A 156 -16.34 8.88 9.67
N TYR A 157 -16.38 8.16 8.54
CA TYR A 157 -16.66 8.77 7.24
C TYR A 157 -18.08 9.37 7.16
N GLN A 158 -19.07 8.73 7.78
CA GLN A 158 -20.41 9.31 7.91
C GLN A 158 -20.38 10.61 8.73
N GLN A 159 -19.66 10.64 9.85
CA GLN A 159 -19.51 11.86 10.65
C GLN A 159 -18.88 13.00 9.85
N GLN A 160 -17.84 12.72 9.05
CA GLN A 160 -17.20 13.73 8.20
C GLN A 160 -18.11 14.24 7.09
N LEU A 161 -18.89 13.36 6.44
CA LEU A 161 -19.93 13.75 5.48
C LEU A 161 -20.94 14.77 6.07
N PHE A 162 -21.28 14.64 7.35
CA PHE A 162 -22.19 15.56 8.03
C PHE A 162 -21.49 16.82 8.57
N ALA A 163 -20.23 16.72 8.99
CA ALA A 163 -19.44 17.83 9.51
C ALA A 163 -18.95 18.79 8.41
N GLY A 164 -18.59 18.26 7.23
CA GLY A 164 -18.18 19.06 6.06
C GLY A 164 -19.26 19.99 5.52
N LYS A 165 -20.53 19.78 5.91
CA LYS A 165 -21.64 20.72 5.63
C LYS A 165 -21.73 21.89 6.63
N ARG A 166 -20.95 21.88 7.72
CA ARG A 166 -21.09 22.82 8.85
C ARG A 166 -19.89 23.76 9.08
N ASN A 167 -18.68 23.45 8.63
CA ASN A 167 -17.48 24.24 8.98
C ASN A 167 -16.89 25.02 7.80
N GLY A 168 -16.45 26.25 8.07
CA GLY A 168 -15.92 27.21 7.10
C GLY A 168 -14.50 26.91 6.60
N ASN A 169 -14.18 27.46 5.42
CA ASN A 169 -13.05 27.08 4.56
C ASN A 169 -11.65 27.01 5.20
N ASN A 170 -11.32 27.82 6.21
CA ASN A 170 -9.94 27.90 6.73
C ASN A 170 -9.56 26.78 7.72
N GLU A 171 -10.49 26.30 8.55
CA GLU A 171 -10.23 25.13 9.43
C GLU A 171 -10.15 23.84 8.61
N ASN A 172 -10.84 23.80 7.47
CA ASN A 172 -10.90 22.66 6.58
C ASN A 172 -9.58 22.41 5.82
N LYS A 173 -8.79 23.46 5.53
CA LYS A 173 -7.49 23.32 4.82
C LYS A 173 -6.40 22.71 5.71
N ALA A 174 -6.23 23.21 6.94
CA ALA A 174 -5.26 22.63 7.87
C ALA A 174 -5.59 21.17 8.23
N PHE A 175 -6.88 20.84 8.35
CA PHE A 175 -7.35 19.47 8.54
C PHE A 175 -7.07 18.59 7.30
N SER A 176 -7.28 19.12 6.10
CA SER A 176 -6.96 18.45 4.83
C SER A 176 -5.47 18.12 4.74
N ASP A 177 -4.58 19.06 5.08
CA ASP A 177 -3.13 18.87 5.04
C ASP A 177 -2.66 17.81 6.05
N GLU A 178 -3.16 17.85 7.29
CA GLU A 178 -2.87 16.83 8.31
C GLU A 178 -3.37 15.45 7.85
N HIS A 179 -4.59 15.39 7.29
CA HIS A 179 -5.17 14.16 6.75
C HIS A 179 -4.31 13.58 5.62
N LEU A 180 -3.81 14.43 4.73
CA LEU A 180 -2.96 14.05 3.61
C LEU A 180 -1.65 13.44 4.10
N VAL A 181 -0.94 14.11 5.00
CA VAL A 181 0.34 13.61 5.54
C VAL A 181 0.16 12.27 6.25
N VAL A 182 -0.85 12.16 7.11
CA VAL A 182 -0.95 10.99 8.00
C VAL A 182 -1.62 9.79 7.31
N ASN A 183 -2.51 10.01 6.35
CA ASN A 183 -3.31 8.93 5.77
C ASN A 183 -2.91 8.58 4.34
N TYR A 184 -2.07 9.41 3.71
CA TYR A 184 -1.48 9.10 2.42
C TYR A 184 0.05 8.96 2.54
N PHE A 185 0.77 10.02 2.89
CA PHE A 185 2.24 9.97 2.78
C PHE A 185 2.88 8.98 3.74
N ILE A 186 2.69 9.14 5.06
CA ILE A 186 3.40 8.34 6.06
C ILE A 186 3.19 6.81 5.86
N PRO A 187 1.95 6.30 5.70
CA PRO A 187 1.73 4.87 5.57
C PRO A 187 2.38 4.31 4.30
N TRP A 188 2.23 4.99 3.17
CA TRP A 188 2.76 4.52 1.88
C TRP A 188 4.28 4.61 1.81
N ILE A 189 4.90 5.62 2.41
CA ILE A 189 6.37 5.70 2.54
C ILE A 189 6.89 4.50 3.32
N VAL A 190 6.31 4.23 4.51
CA VAL A 190 6.76 3.11 5.35
C VAL A 190 6.60 1.77 4.63
N ILE A 191 5.45 1.56 3.98
CA ILE A 191 5.18 0.32 3.23
C ILE A 191 6.15 0.18 2.06
N ALA A 192 6.36 1.22 1.27
CA ALA A 192 7.27 1.18 0.13
C ALA A 192 8.71 0.92 0.56
N MET A 193 9.20 1.62 1.58
CA MET A 193 10.55 1.42 2.12
C MET A 193 10.77 0.00 2.62
N LEU A 194 9.83 -0.53 3.40
CA LEU A 194 9.95 -1.91 3.86
C LEU A 194 9.89 -2.87 2.66
N THR A 195 8.98 -2.64 1.71
CA THR A 195 8.80 -3.52 0.55
C THR A 195 10.06 -3.64 -0.27
N VAL A 196 10.60 -2.49 -0.65
CA VAL A 196 11.79 -2.43 -1.46
C VAL A 196 12.98 -2.88 -0.64
N GLY A 197 13.18 -2.38 0.58
CA GLY A 197 14.30 -2.79 1.43
C GLY A 197 14.43 -4.31 1.61
N PHE A 198 13.31 -5.02 1.78
CA PHE A 198 13.33 -6.49 1.85
C PHE A 198 13.57 -7.17 0.50
N VAL A 199 12.95 -6.69 -0.58
CA VAL A 199 13.17 -7.24 -1.94
C VAL A 199 14.62 -7.02 -2.38
N SER A 200 15.14 -5.81 -2.21
CA SER A 200 16.53 -5.43 -2.50
C SER A 200 17.51 -6.23 -1.65
N TRP A 201 17.23 -6.41 -0.36
CA TRP A 201 18.06 -7.25 0.51
C TRP A 201 18.19 -8.64 -0.08
N ILE A 202 17.09 -9.29 -0.44
CA ILE A 202 17.09 -10.65 -0.99
C ILE A 202 17.82 -10.73 -2.32
N TYR A 203 17.57 -9.76 -3.20
CA TYR A 203 18.13 -9.79 -4.55
C TYR A 203 19.65 -9.52 -4.57
N TYR A 204 20.16 -8.69 -3.65
CA TYR A 204 21.55 -8.24 -3.64
C TYR A 204 22.43 -8.85 -2.54
N HIS A 205 21.86 -9.50 -1.52
CA HIS A 205 22.56 -10.06 -0.36
C HIS A 205 23.77 -10.95 -0.72
N GLN A 206 23.71 -11.63 -1.87
CA GLN A 206 24.75 -12.57 -2.30
C GLN A 206 25.72 -11.98 -3.33
N GLN A 207 25.54 -10.72 -3.74
CA GLN A 207 26.32 -10.10 -4.80
C GLN A 207 27.45 -9.24 -4.22
N THR A 208 28.71 -9.55 -4.54
CA THR A 208 29.86 -8.87 -3.92
C THR A 208 30.21 -7.51 -4.55
N ASN A 209 29.78 -7.24 -5.79
CA ASN A 209 29.86 -5.93 -6.44
C ASN A 209 28.79 -5.84 -7.53
N LEU A 210 27.91 -4.84 -7.41
CA LEU A 210 26.88 -4.58 -8.41
C LEU A 210 27.42 -3.71 -9.54
N ASP A 211 27.11 -4.10 -10.77
CA ASP A 211 27.33 -3.23 -11.91
C ASP A 211 26.40 -2.01 -11.81
N VAL A 212 26.92 -0.86 -12.23
CA VAL A 212 26.25 0.44 -12.17
C VAL A 212 24.96 0.42 -12.97
N GLU A 213 24.96 -0.27 -14.12
CA GLU A 213 23.77 -0.42 -14.95
C GLU A 213 22.67 -1.18 -14.20
N THR A 214 23.02 -2.33 -13.60
CA THR A 214 22.07 -3.14 -12.82
C THR A 214 21.47 -2.33 -11.67
N PHE A 215 22.31 -1.60 -10.93
CA PHE A 215 21.85 -0.75 -9.84
C PHE A 215 20.96 0.41 -10.31
N ALA A 216 21.37 1.12 -11.37
CA ALA A 216 20.63 2.27 -11.90
C ALA A 216 19.26 1.85 -12.47
N PHE A 217 19.22 0.78 -13.27
CA PHE A 217 17.96 0.25 -13.80
C PHE A 217 17.09 -0.39 -12.71
N GLY A 218 17.67 -1.01 -11.68
CA GLY A 218 16.95 -1.49 -10.51
C GLY A 218 16.25 -0.37 -9.74
N CYS A 219 16.97 0.74 -9.48
CA CYS A 219 16.38 1.95 -8.90
C CYS A 219 15.31 2.57 -9.81
N GLY A 220 15.55 2.64 -11.12
CA GLY A 220 14.58 3.16 -12.09
C GLY A 220 13.29 2.33 -12.14
N GLY A 221 13.42 0.99 -12.15
CA GLY A 221 12.29 0.07 -12.10
C GLY A 221 11.51 0.19 -10.80
N THR A 222 12.22 0.27 -9.67
CA THR A 222 11.62 0.54 -8.35
C THR A 222 10.82 1.84 -8.35
N ALA A 223 11.42 2.93 -8.84
CA ALA A 223 10.79 4.23 -8.94
C ALA A 223 9.48 4.17 -9.74
N TRP A 224 9.48 3.47 -10.88
CA TRP A 224 8.31 3.29 -11.74
C TRP A 224 7.22 2.41 -11.09
N ILE A 225 7.58 1.21 -10.62
CA ILE A 225 6.62 0.22 -10.10
C ILE A 225 5.96 0.71 -8.82
N ILE A 226 6.72 1.29 -7.89
CA ILE A 226 6.17 1.77 -6.61
C ILE A 226 5.25 2.96 -6.83
N SER A 227 5.67 3.92 -7.68
CA SER A 227 4.86 5.12 -7.94
C SER A 227 3.55 4.79 -8.66
N ILE A 228 3.55 3.89 -9.66
CA ILE A 228 2.30 3.50 -10.35
C ILE A 228 1.36 2.70 -9.45
N TRP A 229 1.90 1.80 -8.61
CA TRP A 229 1.12 1.02 -7.66
C TRP A 229 0.40 1.92 -6.65
N ILE A 230 1.16 2.83 -6.03
CA ILE A 230 0.61 3.77 -5.04
C ILE A 230 -0.32 4.78 -5.69
N THR A 231 -0.03 5.24 -6.91
CA THR A 231 -0.95 6.09 -7.70
C THR A 231 -2.33 5.45 -7.81
N HIS A 232 -2.38 4.16 -8.14
CA HIS A 232 -3.65 3.46 -8.33
C HIS A 232 -4.47 3.36 -7.05
N ILE A 233 -3.83 3.11 -5.92
CA ILE A 233 -4.53 3.00 -4.62
C ILE A 233 -4.92 4.38 -4.08
N ALA A 234 -3.98 5.33 -4.10
CA ALA A 234 -4.21 6.70 -3.64
C ALA A 234 -5.33 7.39 -4.43
N LYS A 235 -5.44 7.13 -5.75
CA LYS A 235 -6.55 7.61 -6.58
C LYS A 235 -7.91 7.20 -6.00
N LYS A 236 -8.09 5.92 -5.68
CA LYS A 236 -9.36 5.41 -5.12
C LYS A 236 -9.73 6.13 -3.83
N GLN A 237 -8.75 6.33 -2.95
CA GLN A 237 -8.94 7.03 -1.69
C GLN A 237 -9.27 8.50 -1.92
N ALA A 238 -8.54 9.17 -2.81
CA ALA A 238 -8.73 10.58 -3.14
C ALA A 238 -10.11 10.87 -3.72
N VAL A 239 -10.65 10.01 -4.59
CA VAL A 239 -12.03 10.16 -5.10
C VAL A 239 -13.04 10.20 -3.96
N ILE A 240 -12.89 9.33 -2.97
CA ILE A 240 -13.81 9.24 -1.83
C ILE A 240 -13.64 10.44 -0.90
N ASP A 241 -12.40 10.74 -0.52
CA ASP A 241 -12.09 11.82 0.42
C ASP A 241 -12.46 13.20 -0.16
N THR A 242 -12.35 13.39 -1.48
CA THR A 242 -12.82 14.60 -2.19
C THR A 242 -14.34 14.70 -2.19
N LYS A 243 -15.07 13.60 -2.48
CA LYS A 243 -16.54 13.60 -2.46
C LYS A 243 -17.12 13.91 -1.08
N ILE A 244 -16.42 13.50 -0.03
CA ILE A 244 -16.84 13.68 1.36
C ILE A 244 -16.43 15.07 1.90
N GLY A 245 -15.62 15.83 1.16
CA GLY A 245 -15.15 17.15 1.56
C GLY A 245 -14.06 17.08 2.64
N VAL A 246 -13.30 15.98 2.71
CA VAL A 246 -12.13 15.85 3.59
C VAL A 246 -10.90 16.46 2.89
N LEU A 247 -10.73 16.14 1.61
CA LEU A 247 -9.69 16.74 0.78
C LEU A 247 -10.24 17.96 0.04
N HIS A 248 -9.51 19.07 0.16
CA HIS A 248 -9.78 20.31 -0.56
C HIS A 248 -8.66 20.53 -1.56
N PHE A 249 -9.03 20.73 -2.83
CA PHE A 249 -8.11 21.04 -3.92
C PHE A 249 -8.49 22.40 -4.50
N ASP A 250 -7.51 23.16 -4.95
CA ASP A 250 -7.73 24.38 -5.71
C ASP A 250 -8.28 24.02 -7.11
N ASP A 251 -9.02 24.93 -7.76
CA ASP A 251 -9.82 24.66 -8.98
C ASP A 251 -8.97 24.38 -10.25
N ASP A 252 -7.67 24.62 -10.23
CA ASP A 252 -6.80 24.57 -11.42
C ASP A 252 -5.97 23.27 -11.60
N ASP A 253 -5.99 22.33 -10.64
CA ASP A 253 -5.04 21.20 -10.60
C ASP A 253 -5.48 19.94 -11.40
N GLU A 254 -5.45 19.92 -12.73
CA GLU A 254 -5.83 18.74 -13.53
C GLU A 254 -4.64 17.88 -13.99
N LEU A 255 -4.78 16.54 -13.94
CA LEU A 255 -3.79 15.62 -14.53
C LEU A 255 -4.47 14.51 -15.35
N ASP A 256 -4.26 14.53 -16.66
CA ASP A 256 -4.71 13.47 -17.56
C ASP A 256 -3.83 12.21 -17.48
N GLU A 257 -4.35 11.09 -18.00
CA GLU A 257 -3.70 9.79 -17.89
C GLU A 257 -2.40 9.66 -18.69
N TRP A 258 -2.29 10.35 -19.84
CA TRP A 258 -1.05 10.33 -20.62
C TRP A 258 0.04 11.15 -19.94
N SER A 259 -0.31 12.33 -19.45
CA SER A 259 0.59 13.17 -18.65
C SER A 259 1.05 12.44 -17.39
N MET A 260 0.17 11.68 -16.73
CA MET A 260 0.54 10.82 -15.60
C MET A 260 1.63 9.80 -15.99
N TYR A 261 1.40 8.99 -17.02
CA TYR A 261 2.39 7.98 -17.43
C TYR A 261 3.70 8.62 -17.89
N PHE A 262 3.63 9.78 -18.55
CA PHE A 262 4.80 10.54 -18.95
C PHE A 262 5.61 11.02 -17.73
N ILE A 263 4.97 11.66 -16.75
CA ILE A 263 5.65 12.16 -15.54
C ILE A 263 6.30 11.00 -14.77
N LEU A 264 5.60 9.87 -14.63
CA LEU A 264 6.13 8.69 -13.97
C LEU A 264 7.37 8.13 -14.71
N HIS A 265 7.37 8.14 -16.04
CA HIS A 265 8.50 7.63 -16.84
C HIS A 265 9.66 8.61 -16.75
N ALA A 266 9.39 9.91 -16.82
CA ALA A 266 10.38 10.96 -16.66
C ALA A 266 11.02 10.89 -15.26
N PHE A 267 10.24 10.65 -14.21
CA PHE A 267 10.75 10.43 -12.86
C PHE A 267 11.67 9.19 -12.79
N SER A 268 11.23 8.05 -13.33
CA SER A 268 12.05 6.84 -13.40
C SER A 268 13.37 7.08 -14.16
N ALA A 269 13.31 7.72 -15.32
CA ALA A 269 14.49 8.07 -16.10
C ALA A 269 15.41 9.05 -15.35
N ALA A 270 14.86 10.02 -14.62
CA ALA A 270 15.63 10.94 -13.79
C ALA A 270 16.33 10.21 -12.63
N VAL A 271 15.70 9.20 -12.03
CA VAL A 271 16.35 8.33 -11.02
C VAL A 271 17.52 7.58 -11.65
N VAL A 272 17.32 6.91 -12.79
CA VAL A 272 18.40 6.20 -13.51
C VAL A 272 19.57 7.13 -13.79
N ALA A 273 19.31 8.30 -14.39
CA ALA A 273 20.34 9.29 -14.70
C ALA A 273 21.06 9.80 -13.44
N SER A 274 20.32 10.02 -12.34
CA SER A 274 20.89 10.45 -11.06
C SER A 274 21.85 9.41 -10.51
N ILE A 275 21.51 8.11 -10.55
CA ILE A 275 22.42 7.05 -10.11
C ILE A 275 23.71 7.04 -10.94
N PHE A 276 23.63 7.13 -12.27
CA PHE A 276 24.83 7.21 -13.13
C PHE A 276 25.70 8.43 -12.79
N ILE A 277 25.10 9.60 -12.55
CA ILE A 277 25.82 10.82 -12.16
C ILE A 277 26.48 10.63 -10.79
N ILE A 278 25.72 10.15 -9.79
CA ILE A 278 26.24 9.95 -8.43
C ILE A 278 27.39 8.94 -8.47
N VAL A 279 27.25 7.79 -9.13
CA VAL A 279 28.32 6.79 -9.20
C VAL A 279 29.55 7.34 -9.93
N LYS A 280 29.37 8.12 -11.00
CA LYS A 280 30.48 8.70 -11.76
C LYS A 280 31.28 9.76 -10.98
N TYR A 281 30.61 10.57 -10.17
CA TYR A 281 31.23 11.74 -9.53
C TYR A 281 31.40 11.59 -8.00
N SER A 282 30.84 10.55 -7.39
CA SER A 282 31.00 10.29 -5.96
C SER A 282 32.40 9.74 -5.67
N PRO A 283 33.10 10.27 -4.65
CA PRO A 283 34.41 9.77 -4.23
C PRO A 283 34.32 8.42 -3.49
N PHE A 284 33.12 7.92 -3.19
CA PHE A 284 32.88 6.68 -2.48
C PHE A 284 32.37 5.59 -3.43
N ASN A 285 32.81 4.34 -3.22
CA ASN A 285 32.26 3.20 -3.94
C ASN A 285 30.87 2.86 -3.39
N ILE A 286 29.83 3.41 -4.01
CA ILE A 286 28.42 3.24 -3.60
C ILE A 286 27.75 2.00 -4.22
N THR A 287 28.48 1.18 -4.99
CA THR A 287 27.93 -0.07 -5.54
C THR A 287 28.06 -1.28 -4.62
N ASN A 288 28.45 -1.04 -3.35
CA ASN A 288 28.38 -2.07 -2.32
C ASN A 288 26.91 -2.35 -1.92
N ILE A 289 26.63 -3.58 -1.47
CA ILE A 289 25.29 -4.09 -1.14
C ILE A 289 24.52 -3.13 -0.22
N PHE A 290 25.15 -2.69 0.86
CA PHE A 290 24.49 -1.83 1.86
C PHE A 290 24.05 -0.50 1.25
N SER A 291 24.92 0.12 0.45
CA SER A 291 24.64 1.40 -0.19
C SER A 291 23.55 1.28 -1.24
N VAL A 292 23.55 0.20 -2.02
CA VAL A 292 22.50 -0.08 -3.01
C VAL A 292 21.14 -0.26 -2.34
N ILE A 293 21.05 -1.09 -1.30
CA ILE A 293 19.78 -1.32 -0.57
C ILE A 293 19.30 -0.03 0.08
N ALA A 294 20.19 0.75 0.69
CA ALA A 294 19.84 2.03 1.30
C ALA A 294 19.30 3.02 0.27
N ILE A 295 19.95 3.13 -0.89
CA ILE A 295 19.53 4.02 -1.97
C ILE A 295 18.20 3.55 -2.57
N GLU A 296 18.03 2.27 -2.87
CA GLU A 296 16.74 1.74 -3.37
C GLU A 296 15.60 1.98 -2.37
N THR A 297 15.86 1.85 -1.07
CA THR A 297 14.88 2.15 -0.02
C THR A 297 14.48 3.63 -0.02
N VAL A 298 15.45 4.54 -0.21
CA VAL A 298 15.18 5.98 -0.33
C VAL A 298 14.41 6.29 -1.62
N VAL A 299 14.78 5.68 -2.75
CA VAL A 299 14.05 5.80 -4.01
C VAL A 299 12.61 5.34 -3.84
N ALA A 300 12.37 4.25 -3.11
CA ALA A 300 11.03 3.75 -2.80
C ALA A 300 10.19 4.76 -2.00
N ALA A 301 10.79 5.42 -1.01
CA ALA A 301 10.13 6.47 -0.23
C ALA A 301 9.71 7.65 -1.11
N ILE A 302 10.61 8.11 -1.98
CA ILE A 302 10.33 9.22 -2.92
C ILE A 302 9.27 8.81 -3.94
N ALA A 303 9.35 7.59 -4.47
CA ALA A 303 8.38 7.04 -5.40
C ALA A 303 6.98 6.93 -4.77
N ALA A 304 6.90 6.60 -3.48
CA ALA A 304 5.65 6.59 -2.74
C ALA A 304 5.02 7.98 -2.63
N ILE A 305 5.83 9.01 -2.34
CA ILE A 305 5.36 10.40 -2.30
C ILE A 305 4.83 10.82 -3.66
N ILE A 306 5.58 10.58 -4.73
CA ILE A 306 5.18 10.92 -6.10
C ILE A 306 3.91 10.17 -6.50
N GLY A 307 3.82 8.88 -6.19
CA GLY A 307 2.63 8.09 -6.43
C GLY A 307 1.40 8.62 -5.70
N VAL A 308 1.55 9.05 -4.44
CA VAL A 308 0.46 9.69 -3.68
C VAL A 308 0.01 10.99 -4.37
N ILE A 309 0.94 11.88 -4.71
CA ILE A 309 0.64 13.18 -5.36
C ILE A 309 -0.15 12.97 -6.65
N ILE A 310 0.37 12.10 -7.53
CA ILE A 310 -0.25 11.81 -8.82
C ILE A 310 -1.61 11.13 -8.65
N GLY A 311 -1.72 10.18 -7.70
CA GLY A 311 -2.97 9.53 -7.37
C GLY A 311 -4.04 10.53 -6.91
N MET A 312 -3.66 11.51 -6.09
CA MET A 312 -4.56 12.57 -5.63
C MET A 312 -5.02 13.47 -6.76
N LEU A 313 -4.10 13.97 -7.60
CA LEU A 313 -4.45 14.79 -8.78
C LEU A 313 -5.44 14.05 -9.69
N ARG A 314 -5.20 12.76 -9.95
CA ARG A 314 -6.10 11.94 -10.78
C ARG A 314 -7.45 11.68 -10.11
N GLY A 315 -7.46 11.47 -8.80
CA GLY A 315 -8.69 11.27 -8.03
C GLY A 315 -9.56 12.53 -8.03
N ARG A 316 -8.93 13.71 -7.89
CA ARG A 316 -9.56 15.02 -8.05
C ARG A 316 -10.17 15.18 -9.44
N THR A 317 -9.39 14.99 -10.51
CA THR A 317 -9.87 15.10 -11.90
C THR A 317 -11.13 14.28 -12.12
N GLU A 318 -11.18 13.03 -11.62
CA GLU A 318 -12.36 12.17 -11.78
C GLU A 318 -13.63 12.70 -11.08
N VAL A 319 -13.47 13.43 -9.96
CA VAL A 319 -14.60 13.99 -9.19
C VAL A 319 -15.05 15.34 -9.74
N LEU A 320 -14.11 16.20 -10.10
CA LEU A 320 -14.39 17.58 -10.51
C LEU A 320 -14.77 17.71 -11.99
N SER A 321 -14.26 16.84 -12.88
CA SER A 321 -14.68 16.82 -14.30
C SER A 321 -16.13 16.38 -14.54
N LYS A 322 -16.82 15.89 -13.49
CA LYS A 322 -18.22 15.45 -13.54
C LYS A 322 -19.22 16.48 -12.97
N LYS A 323 -18.74 17.63 -12.49
CA LYS A 323 -19.58 18.77 -12.11
C LYS A 323 -19.82 19.66 -13.33
#